data_AF-A0A949DSJ0-F1
#
_entry.id   AF-A0A949DSJ0-F1
#
_cell.length_a   1.000
_cell.length_b   1.000
_cell.length_c   1.000
_cell.angle_alpha   90.00
_cell.angle_beta   90.00
_cell.angle_gamma   90.00
#
_symmetry.space_group_name_H-M   'P 1'
#
loop_
_entity.id
_entity.type
_entity.pdbx_description
1 polymer ?
#
loop_
_entity_poly.entity_id
_entity_poly.type
_entity_poly.pdbx_seq_one_letter_code
_entity_poly.pdbx_strand_id
1 'polypeptide(L)'
;MKRRAPMGQQSMDKGGRGVRQLVRVAVCVFLLAPGMVQTAEWKPLPDTGQRKCYDTGGKEIPCPAQGQPLYGQDAQYVGIPRAYQDHGDETITDRNSGLMWMKGDDGTGRTWQDAFAYCDNLVFAGRNDWRLPNRFELDSIVDYGRSYPAINPMFRCQASFYWSSVPYAGDPVYAWGIYFNDGGDHWLDKINKYYVRCVRAGR
;
A
#
# COMPACT_ATOMS: atom_id res chain seq x y z
N MET A 1 -57.36 63.22 -2.77
CA MET A 1 -58.63 63.11 -3.52
C MET A 1 -59.44 61.94 -2.93
N LYS A 2 -60.56 62.28 -2.29
CA LYS A 2 -61.77 61.51 -1.90
C LYS A 2 -61.71 59.97 -1.67
N ARG A 3 -61.87 59.63 -0.38
CA ARG A 3 -62.73 58.60 0.27
C ARG A 3 -63.55 57.64 -0.63
N ARG A 4 -63.60 56.36 -0.23
CA ARG A 4 -64.85 55.55 -0.06
C ARG A 4 -64.59 54.25 0.75
N ALA A 5 -65.35 54.08 1.83
CA ALA A 5 -65.74 52.78 2.43
C ALA A 5 -67.01 52.26 1.67
N PRO A 6 -67.61 51.06 1.90
CA PRO A 6 -67.87 50.44 3.21
C PRO A 6 -67.88 48.89 3.30
N MET A 7 -68.13 48.46 4.55
CA MET A 7 -68.59 47.14 5.04
C MET A 7 -69.67 46.45 4.19
N GLY A 8 -69.58 45.12 4.09
CA GLY A 8 -70.63 44.22 3.60
C GLY A 8 -70.62 42.90 4.37
N GLN A 9 -71.81 42.51 4.82
CA GLN A 9 -72.18 41.43 5.76
C GLN A 9 -71.72 39.99 5.45
N GLN A 10 -71.76 39.20 6.52
CA GLN A 10 -71.66 37.73 6.62
C GLN A 10 -72.62 36.95 5.70
N SER A 11 -72.19 35.74 5.30
CA SER A 11 -73.07 34.59 5.06
C SER A 11 -72.38 33.31 5.51
N MET A 12 -73.06 32.58 6.39
CA MET A 12 -72.71 31.23 6.85
C MET A 12 -73.10 30.15 5.83
N ASP A 13 -72.40 29.04 5.94
CA ASP A 13 -72.79 27.65 5.67
C ASP A 13 -72.77 27.13 4.23
N LYS A 14 -71.88 26.16 3.95
CA LYS A 14 -72.25 24.75 3.88
C LYS A 14 -71.03 23.86 3.70
N GLY A 15 -71.02 22.77 4.45
CA GLY A 15 -69.92 21.81 4.55
C GLY A 15 -69.54 21.15 3.21
N GLY A 16 -68.24 20.90 3.09
CA GLY A 16 -67.64 20.08 2.04
C GLY A 16 -66.46 19.31 2.64
N ARG A 17 -66.61 17.99 2.72
CA ARG A 17 -65.58 17.04 3.18
C ARG A 17 -64.31 17.19 2.35
N GLY A 18 -63.14 17.21 2.99
CA GLY A 18 -61.88 17.20 2.26
C GLY A 18 -60.66 17.04 3.16
N VAL A 19 -60.28 15.77 3.38
CA VAL A 19 -58.91 15.32 3.67
C VAL A 19 -58.31 15.74 5.02
N ARG A 20 -58.43 14.85 6.01
CA ARG A 20 -57.54 14.83 7.18
C ARG A 20 -56.12 14.53 6.69
N GLN A 21 -55.27 15.54 6.65
CA GLN A 21 -53.85 15.36 6.40
C GLN A 21 -53.23 14.73 7.66
N LEU A 22 -52.96 13.43 7.60
CA LEU A 22 -52.17 12.71 8.60
C LEU A 22 -50.76 13.30 8.57
N VAL A 23 -50.41 14.12 9.57
CA VAL A 23 -49.01 14.43 9.86
C VAL A 23 -48.40 13.15 10.44
N ARG A 24 -47.77 12.34 9.58
CA ARG A 24 -46.92 11.23 10.03
C ARG A 24 -45.64 11.84 10.58
N VAL A 25 -45.54 11.92 11.91
CA VAL A 25 -44.24 12.12 12.57
C VAL A 25 -43.42 10.85 12.31
N ALA A 26 -42.55 10.89 11.32
CA ALA A 26 -41.55 9.85 11.13
C ALA A 26 -40.52 9.97 12.25
N VAL A 27 -40.63 9.13 13.27
CA VAL A 27 -39.55 8.93 14.24
C VAL A 27 -38.43 8.20 13.49
N CYS A 28 -37.43 8.94 13.01
CA CYS A 28 -36.18 8.37 12.55
C CYS A 28 -35.46 7.76 13.76
N VAL A 29 -35.69 6.46 13.98
CA VAL A 29 -34.79 5.67 14.82
C VAL A 29 -33.51 5.50 14.01
N PHE A 30 -32.54 6.39 14.24
CA PHE A 30 -31.16 6.14 13.83
C PHE A 30 -30.66 4.95 14.64
N LEU A 31 -30.86 3.75 14.10
CA LEU A 31 -30.06 2.60 14.50
C LEU A 31 -28.63 2.98 14.12
N LEU A 32 -27.85 3.45 15.10
CA LEU A 32 -26.41 3.48 15.00
C LEU A 32 -25.98 2.04 14.76
N ALA A 33 -25.81 1.66 13.49
CA ALA A 33 -25.07 0.47 13.16
C ALA A 33 -23.71 0.63 13.87
N PRO A 34 -23.31 -0.31 14.75
CA PRO A 34 -21.97 -0.26 15.31
C PRO A 34 -21.03 -0.22 14.11
N GLY A 35 -20.31 0.90 13.96
CA GLY A 35 -19.31 1.04 12.92
C GLY A 35 -18.37 -0.14 13.07
N MET A 36 -18.28 -0.98 12.04
CA MET A 36 -17.27 -2.01 12.00
C MET A 36 -15.93 -1.29 12.10
N VAL A 37 -15.31 -1.36 13.28
CA VAL A 37 -13.91 -1.01 13.45
C VAL A 37 -13.18 -2.08 12.66
N GLN A 38 -12.84 -1.74 11.42
CA GLN A 38 -12.00 -2.59 10.60
C GLN A 38 -10.60 -2.48 11.21
N THR A 39 -10.28 -3.42 12.10
CA THR A 39 -8.92 -3.55 12.62
C THR A 39 -8.03 -3.77 11.42
N ALA A 40 -7.03 -2.91 11.22
CA ALA A 40 -6.00 -3.16 10.24
C ALA A 40 -5.34 -4.50 10.61
N GLU A 41 -5.71 -5.56 9.89
CA GLU A 41 -5.04 -6.84 10.01
C GLU A 41 -3.57 -6.61 9.64
N TRP A 42 -2.67 -7.01 10.53
CA TRP A 42 -1.24 -6.93 10.27
C TRP A 42 -0.94 -7.86 9.09
N LYS A 43 -0.53 -7.30 7.96
CA LYS A 43 -0.21 -8.11 6.77
C LYS A 43 1.07 -8.89 7.07
N PRO A 44 1.05 -10.22 6.97
CA PRO A 44 2.20 -11.01 7.29
C PRO A 44 3.37 -10.68 6.35
N LEU A 45 4.57 -10.56 6.93
CA LEU A 45 5.80 -10.50 6.14
C LEU A 45 6.03 -11.85 5.45
N PRO A 46 6.51 -11.86 4.19
CA PRO A 46 6.96 -13.09 3.56
C PRO A 46 8.19 -13.65 4.28
N ASP A 47 8.35 -14.97 4.19
CA ASP A 47 9.58 -15.71 4.50
C ASP A 47 10.81 -15.03 3.89
N THR A 48 12.02 -15.15 4.44
CA THR A 48 13.18 -14.42 3.88
C THR A 48 13.59 -14.96 2.50
N GLY A 49 13.20 -16.20 2.17
CA GLY A 49 13.59 -16.90 0.95
C GLY A 49 14.87 -17.72 1.10
N GLN A 50 15.55 -17.64 2.24
CA GLN A 50 16.70 -18.48 2.55
C GLN A 50 16.26 -19.92 2.82
N ARG A 51 16.76 -20.85 1.98
CA ARG A 51 16.41 -22.29 2.06
C ARG A 51 17.57 -23.19 2.42
N LYS A 52 18.73 -22.61 2.69
CA LYS A 52 19.99 -23.31 2.95
C LYS A 52 20.56 -22.85 4.28
N CYS A 53 21.22 -23.78 4.97
CA CYS A 53 21.98 -23.49 6.18
C CYS A 53 23.47 -23.39 5.84
N TYR A 54 24.19 -22.56 6.60
CA TYR A 54 25.60 -22.28 6.40
C TYR A 54 26.38 -22.41 7.70
N ASP A 55 27.66 -22.77 7.60
CA ASP A 55 28.61 -22.67 8.71
C ASP A 55 29.18 -21.25 8.86
N THR A 56 30.00 -21.01 9.88
CA THR A 56 30.62 -19.70 10.13
C THR A 56 31.63 -19.29 9.06
N GLY A 57 32.07 -20.21 8.20
CA GLY A 57 32.94 -19.95 7.06
C GLY A 57 32.16 -19.64 5.77
N GLY A 58 30.82 -19.64 5.81
CA GLY A 58 29.97 -19.40 4.66
C GLY A 58 29.78 -20.63 3.75
N LYS A 59 30.21 -21.83 4.18
CA LYS A 59 29.96 -23.06 3.43
C LYS A 59 28.55 -23.56 3.69
N GLU A 60 27.84 -23.94 2.62
CA GLU A 60 26.54 -24.61 2.73
C GLU A 60 26.68 -25.95 3.47
N ILE A 61 25.82 -26.17 4.45
CA ILE A 61 25.76 -27.37 5.28
C ILE A 61 24.33 -27.92 5.33
N PRO A 62 24.14 -29.22 5.63
CA PRO A 62 22.84 -29.70 6.07
C PRO A 62 22.35 -28.90 7.28
N CYS A 63 21.06 -28.56 7.30
CA CYS A 63 20.52 -27.78 8.41
C CYS A 63 20.68 -28.53 9.75
N PRO A 64 21.28 -27.90 10.78
CA PRO A 64 21.55 -28.58 12.05
C PRO A 64 20.27 -29.04 12.75
N ALA A 65 20.33 -30.14 13.49
CA ALA A 65 19.21 -30.57 14.34
C ALA A 65 19.11 -29.71 15.62
N GLN A 66 17.96 -29.70 16.29
CA GLN A 66 17.78 -28.97 17.55
C GLN A 66 18.84 -29.37 18.57
N GLY A 67 19.51 -28.37 19.16
CA GLY A 67 20.60 -28.55 20.13
C GLY A 67 22.00 -28.67 19.50
N GLN A 68 22.13 -28.73 18.17
CA GLN A 68 23.41 -28.61 17.48
C GLN A 68 23.83 -27.14 17.34
N PRO A 69 25.14 -26.83 17.22
CA PRO A 69 25.60 -25.49 16.86
C PRO A 69 24.95 -24.99 15.56
N LEU A 70 24.69 -23.69 15.49
CA LEU A 70 24.07 -23.02 14.33
C LEU A 70 22.66 -23.51 13.99
N TYR A 71 21.99 -24.24 14.89
CA TYR A 71 20.54 -24.46 14.82
C TYR A 71 19.78 -23.14 14.99
N GLY A 72 18.67 -23.00 14.27
CA GLY A 72 17.83 -21.82 14.27
C GLY A 72 18.11 -20.85 13.11
N GLN A 73 18.76 -21.32 12.05
CA GLN A 73 18.86 -20.57 10.80
C GLN A 73 17.50 -20.50 10.10
N ASP A 74 17.31 -19.47 9.28
CA ASP A 74 16.03 -19.18 8.62
C ASP A 74 15.48 -20.37 7.83
N ALA A 75 16.35 -21.06 7.10
CA ALA A 75 16.04 -22.25 6.31
C ALA A 75 15.41 -23.42 7.09
N GLN A 76 15.42 -23.37 8.43
CA GLN A 76 14.83 -24.37 9.32
C GLN A 76 13.38 -24.08 9.67
N TYR A 77 12.88 -22.90 9.33
CA TYR A 77 11.53 -22.45 9.64
C TYR A 77 10.71 -22.36 8.35
N VAL A 78 9.43 -22.74 8.45
CA VAL A 78 8.48 -22.56 7.35
C VAL A 78 7.84 -21.19 7.52
N GLY A 79 8.35 -20.20 6.79
CA GLY A 79 7.74 -18.89 6.69
C GLY A 79 6.59 -18.85 5.67
N ILE A 80 6.02 -17.66 5.47
CA ILE A 80 4.95 -17.44 4.50
C ILE A 80 5.57 -17.28 3.11
N PRO A 81 5.30 -18.17 2.14
CA PRO A 81 5.92 -18.08 0.84
C PRO A 81 5.51 -16.79 0.12
N ARG A 82 6.43 -16.23 -0.68
CA ARG A 82 6.10 -15.12 -1.59
C ARG A 82 5.03 -15.58 -2.58
N ALA A 83 3.97 -14.80 -2.70
CA ALA A 83 2.82 -15.12 -3.54
C ALA A 83 2.55 -13.98 -4.53
N TYR A 84 3.20 -14.04 -5.70
CA TYR A 84 3.05 -13.03 -6.74
C TYR A 84 2.08 -13.48 -7.84
N GLN A 85 1.26 -12.55 -8.31
CA GLN A 85 0.40 -12.70 -9.48
C GLN A 85 0.79 -11.68 -10.54
N ASP A 86 1.29 -12.16 -11.67
CA ASP A 86 1.49 -11.35 -12.87
C ASP A 86 0.13 -11.16 -13.58
N HIS A 87 -0.19 -9.91 -13.92
CA HIS A 87 -1.44 -9.58 -14.62
C HIS A 87 -1.28 -9.52 -16.15
N GLY A 88 -0.05 -9.64 -16.67
CA GLY A 88 0.24 -9.56 -18.10
C GLY A 88 0.15 -8.15 -18.68
N ASP A 89 -0.02 -7.13 -17.84
CA ASP A 89 -0.12 -5.71 -18.19
C ASP A 89 1.05 -4.88 -17.63
N GLU A 90 2.18 -5.54 -17.38
CA GLU A 90 3.38 -4.99 -16.71
C GLU A 90 3.16 -4.63 -15.22
N THR A 91 2.14 -5.20 -14.57
CA THR A 91 1.94 -5.14 -13.12
C THR A 91 1.98 -6.50 -12.45
N ILE A 92 2.37 -6.51 -11.17
CA ILE A 92 2.38 -7.69 -10.31
C ILE A 92 1.62 -7.37 -9.02
N THR A 93 0.68 -8.23 -8.61
CA THR A 93 0.14 -8.19 -7.25
C THR A 93 0.93 -9.10 -6.33
N ASP A 94 1.39 -8.57 -5.21
CA ASP A 94 1.81 -9.36 -4.06
C ASP A 94 0.59 -9.71 -3.23
N ARG A 95 0.24 -10.99 -3.17
CA ARG A 95 -0.93 -11.51 -2.45
C ARG A 95 -0.74 -11.51 -0.93
N ASN A 96 0.49 -11.39 -0.43
CA ASN A 96 0.75 -11.31 1.01
C ASN A 96 0.46 -9.89 1.52
N SER A 97 1.05 -8.88 0.87
CA SER A 97 0.81 -7.48 1.22
C SER A 97 -0.44 -6.88 0.57
N GLY A 98 -1.07 -7.57 -0.38
CA GLY A 98 -2.16 -7.01 -1.19
C GLY A 98 -1.77 -5.73 -1.92
N LEU A 99 -0.48 -5.51 -2.19
CA LEU A 99 0.02 -4.37 -2.96
C LEU A 99 0.15 -4.76 -4.43
N MET A 100 0.03 -3.77 -5.30
CA MET A 100 0.29 -3.93 -6.72
C MET A 100 1.50 -3.08 -7.10
N TRP A 101 2.44 -3.72 -7.79
CA TRP A 101 3.74 -3.20 -8.14
C TRP A 101 3.87 -3.07 -9.65
N MET A 102 4.64 -2.09 -10.10
CA MET A 102 5.19 -2.13 -11.45
C MET A 102 6.11 -3.35 -11.57
N LYS A 103 6.00 -4.10 -12.67
CA LYS A 103 6.83 -5.28 -12.95
C LYS A 103 8.27 -4.90 -13.26
N GLY A 104 8.50 -3.81 -13.97
CA GLY A 104 9.82 -3.21 -14.21
C GLY A 104 9.90 -1.79 -13.67
N ASP A 105 11.10 -1.32 -13.36
CA ASP A 105 11.39 0.11 -13.38
C ASP A 105 11.61 0.59 -14.83
N ASP A 106 11.81 1.89 -15.00
CA ASP A 106 12.07 2.52 -16.30
C ASP A 106 13.57 2.78 -16.58
N GLY A 107 14.46 2.19 -15.79
CA GLY A 107 15.91 2.33 -15.93
C GLY A 107 16.44 3.74 -15.67
N THR A 108 15.62 4.67 -15.16
CA THR A 108 16.04 6.07 -14.97
C THR A 108 16.25 6.40 -13.50
N GLY A 109 17.49 6.77 -13.17
CA GLY A 109 17.85 7.29 -11.85
C GLY A 109 17.27 8.68 -11.60
N ARG A 110 16.69 8.89 -10.42
CA ARG A 110 16.00 10.11 -9.99
C ARG A 110 16.48 10.58 -8.63
N THR A 111 16.44 11.89 -8.40
CA THR A 111 16.55 12.43 -7.04
C THR A 111 15.36 11.96 -6.21
N TRP A 112 15.45 12.04 -4.89
CA TRP A 112 14.35 11.62 -4.02
C TRP A 112 13.07 12.43 -4.27
N GLN A 113 13.19 13.73 -4.53
CA GLN A 113 12.06 14.58 -4.88
C GLN A 113 11.45 14.19 -6.25
N ASP A 114 12.30 13.94 -7.25
CA ASP A 114 11.84 13.51 -8.58
C ASP A 114 11.21 12.11 -8.55
N ALA A 115 11.60 11.27 -7.59
CA ALA A 115 11.01 9.94 -7.39
C ALA A 115 9.54 10.02 -6.95
N PHE A 116 9.21 10.93 -6.02
CA PHE A 116 7.81 11.23 -5.67
C PHE A 116 7.06 11.76 -6.88
N ALA A 117 7.61 12.80 -7.52
CA ALA A 117 6.96 13.43 -8.66
C ALA A 117 6.71 12.42 -9.80
N TYR A 118 7.63 11.50 -10.03
CA TYR A 118 7.45 10.43 -11.02
C TYR A 118 6.29 9.52 -10.66
N CYS A 119 6.28 8.92 -9.46
CA CYS A 119 5.22 7.97 -9.11
C CYS A 119 3.84 8.63 -8.99
N ASP A 120 3.76 9.83 -8.38
CA ASP A 120 2.48 10.51 -8.14
C ASP A 120 1.81 10.98 -9.44
N ASN A 121 2.58 11.24 -10.50
CA ASN A 121 2.07 11.64 -11.81
C ASN A 121 2.01 10.48 -12.82
N LEU A 122 2.38 9.26 -12.41
CA LEU A 122 2.47 8.13 -13.32
C LEU A 122 1.07 7.64 -13.73
N VAL A 123 0.80 7.63 -15.03
CA VAL A 123 -0.33 6.88 -15.62
C VAL A 123 0.23 5.62 -16.27
N PHE A 124 -0.02 4.47 -15.65
CA PHE A 124 0.55 3.19 -16.06
C PHE A 124 -0.44 2.05 -15.85
N ALA A 125 -0.51 1.12 -16.81
CA ALA A 125 -1.47 0.01 -16.85
C ALA A 125 -2.94 0.47 -16.60
N GLY A 126 -3.32 1.60 -17.19
CA GLY A 126 -4.66 2.19 -17.06
C GLY A 126 -4.99 2.77 -15.68
N ARG A 127 -3.97 3.02 -14.84
CA ARG A 127 -4.11 3.48 -13.45
C ARG A 127 -3.24 4.71 -13.19
N ASN A 128 -3.67 5.57 -12.27
CA ASN A 128 -3.01 6.85 -11.95
C ASN A 128 -2.86 7.08 -10.43
N ASP A 129 -3.07 6.04 -9.62
CA ASP A 129 -2.96 6.06 -8.16
C ASP A 129 -1.67 5.37 -7.69
N TRP A 130 -0.59 5.53 -8.47
CA TRP A 130 0.75 5.06 -8.13
C TRP A 130 1.41 6.01 -7.14
N ARG A 131 2.28 5.47 -6.30
CA ARG A 131 3.08 6.24 -5.34
C ARG A 131 4.43 5.61 -5.11
N LEU A 132 5.34 6.38 -4.53
CA LEU A 132 6.59 5.85 -4.02
C LEU A 132 6.30 4.88 -2.84
N PRO A 133 6.87 3.67 -2.83
CA PRO A 133 6.70 2.73 -1.73
C PRO A 133 7.42 3.24 -0.47
N ASN A 134 6.91 2.87 0.70
CA ASN A 134 7.68 3.05 1.93
C ASN A 134 8.76 1.96 2.06
N ARG A 135 9.67 2.12 3.03
CA ARG A 135 10.82 1.22 3.20
C ARG A 135 10.41 -0.24 3.40
N PHE A 136 9.39 -0.50 4.22
CA PHE A 136 8.95 -1.86 4.54
C PHE A 136 8.17 -2.51 3.39
N GLU A 137 7.52 -1.72 2.54
CA GLU A 137 6.92 -2.25 1.32
C GLU A 137 8.00 -2.72 0.34
N LEU A 138 9.08 -1.96 0.15
CA LEU A 138 10.21 -2.43 -0.66
C LEU A 138 10.89 -3.65 -0.04
N ASP A 139 11.06 -3.66 1.27
CA ASP A 139 11.63 -4.79 2.00
C ASP A 139 10.79 -6.08 1.79
N SER A 140 9.46 -5.94 1.76
CA SER A 140 8.55 -7.08 1.57
C SER A 140 8.70 -7.81 0.22
N ILE A 141 9.33 -7.17 -0.79
CA ILE A 141 9.59 -7.80 -2.09
C ILE A 141 11.03 -8.32 -2.24
N VAL A 142 11.91 -8.07 -1.27
CA VAL A 142 13.27 -8.62 -1.25
C VAL A 142 13.21 -10.15 -1.13
N ASP A 143 14.14 -10.85 -1.79
CA ASP A 143 14.36 -12.30 -1.69
C ASP A 143 15.81 -12.56 -1.30
N TYR A 144 16.06 -12.81 0.00
CA TYR A 144 17.40 -13.05 0.56
C TYR A 144 17.97 -14.41 0.16
N GLY A 145 17.17 -15.27 -0.46
CA GLY A 145 17.63 -16.49 -1.16
C GLY A 145 18.37 -16.19 -2.47
N ARG A 146 18.48 -14.92 -2.86
CA ARG A 146 19.06 -14.45 -4.12
C ARG A 146 19.95 -13.23 -3.88
N SER A 147 20.81 -12.97 -4.84
CA SER A 147 21.60 -11.76 -4.94
C SER A 147 21.78 -11.38 -6.41
N TYR A 148 22.01 -10.09 -6.66
CA TYR A 148 22.24 -9.54 -8.01
C TYR A 148 21.21 -9.96 -9.08
N PRO A 149 19.90 -9.63 -8.93
CA PRO A 149 19.30 -8.91 -7.80
C PRO A 149 18.63 -9.84 -6.76
N ALA A 150 18.55 -9.38 -5.51
CA ALA A 150 17.88 -9.99 -4.36
C ALA A 150 16.35 -9.79 -4.41
N ILE A 151 15.71 -10.25 -5.48
CA ILE A 151 14.26 -10.16 -5.70
C ILE A 151 13.81 -11.32 -6.59
N ASN A 152 12.52 -11.65 -6.54
CA ASN A 152 11.94 -12.65 -7.44
C ASN A 152 12.12 -12.23 -8.92
N PRO A 153 12.62 -13.11 -9.83
CA PRO A 153 12.86 -12.77 -11.24
C PRO A 153 11.64 -12.34 -12.05
N MET A 154 10.43 -12.52 -11.52
CA MET A 154 9.22 -11.94 -12.10
C MET A 154 9.32 -10.41 -12.17
N PHE A 155 10.00 -9.78 -11.21
CA PHE A 155 10.33 -8.37 -11.24
C PHE A 155 11.57 -8.14 -12.10
N ARG A 156 11.44 -7.27 -13.10
CA ARG A 156 12.57 -6.76 -13.88
C ARG A 156 13.22 -5.66 -13.05
N CYS A 157 14.34 -5.97 -12.41
CA CYS A 157 14.98 -5.11 -11.43
C CYS A 157 16.46 -4.89 -11.76
N GLN A 158 16.92 -3.65 -11.64
CA GLN A 158 18.34 -3.33 -11.60
C GLN A 158 18.91 -3.78 -10.25
N ALA A 159 20.11 -4.35 -10.25
CA ALA A 159 20.85 -4.64 -9.02
C ALA A 159 21.47 -3.33 -8.49
N SER A 160 20.64 -2.47 -7.88
CA SER A 160 21.03 -1.13 -7.42
C SER A 160 20.11 -0.65 -6.29
N PHE A 161 20.30 0.60 -5.86
CA PHE A 161 19.49 1.25 -4.84
C PHE A 161 18.16 1.75 -5.39
N TYR A 162 17.10 1.54 -4.61
CA TYR A 162 15.75 2.02 -4.91
C TYR A 162 15.23 2.88 -3.78
N TRP A 163 14.79 4.10 -4.13
CA TRP A 163 14.24 5.03 -3.16
C TRP A 163 12.97 4.51 -2.49
N SER A 164 12.89 4.69 -1.16
CA SER A 164 11.63 4.62 -0.44
C SER A 164 11.10 6.03 -0.12
N SER A 165 9.85 6.14 0.31
CA SER A 165 9.21 7.39 0.72
C SER A 165 9.61 7.87 2.13
N VAL A 166 10.56 7.22 2.79
CA VAL A 166 10.86 7.46 4.22
C VAL A 166 12.12 8.31 4.37
N PRO A 167 12.04 9.53 4.96
CA PRO A 167 13.23 10.30 5.27
C PRO A 167 14.01 9.66 6.42
N TYR A 168 15.33 9.85 6.44
CA TYR A 168 16.16 9.42 7.57
C TYR A 168 15.99 10.41 8.73
N ALA A 169 15.60 9.89 9.90
CA ALA A 169 15.32 10.74 11.07
C ALA A 169 16.57 11.37 11.69
N GLY A 170 17.72 10.69 11.59
CA GLY A 170 18.99 11.19 12.14
C GLY A 170 19.56 12.37 11.36
N ASP A 171 19.27 12.44 10.05
CA ASP A 171 19.63 13.55 9.19
C ASP A 171 18.66 13.65 8.01
N PRO A 172 17.77 14.66 7.97
CA PRO A 172 16.78 14.85 6.92
C PRO A 172 17.35 15.13 5.51
N VAL A 173 18.66 15.33 5.35
CA VAL A 173 19.30 15.37 4.02
C VAL A 173 19.23 14.00 3.34
N TYR A 174 19.15 12.93 4.12
CA TYR A 174 19.11 11.55 3.62
C TYR A 174 17.70 10.96 3.62
N ALA A 175 17.49 9.95 2.79
CA ALA A 175 16.29 9.12 2.79
C ALA A 175 16.65 7.63 2.69
N TRP A 176 15.78 6.79 3.23
CA TRP A 176 15.92 5.34 3.18
C TRP A 176 15.60 4.78 1.80
N GLY A 177 16.19 3.64 1.49
CA GLY A 177 15.87 2.81 0.34
C GLY A 177 16.50 1.42 0.49
N ILE A 178 16.29 0.57 -0.51
CA ILE A 178 16.78 -0.81 -0.52
C ILE A 178 17.78 -0.99 -1.66
N TYR A 179 18.92 -1.60 -1.36
CA TYR A 179 19.86 -2.09 -2.35
C TYR A 179 19.44 -3.48 -2.83
N PHE A 180 18.91 -3.59 -4.05
CA PHE A 180 18.53 -4.89 -4.61
C PHE A 180 19.72 -5.72 -5.08
N ASN A 181 20.98 -5.30 -4.93
CA ASN A 181 22.11 -6.22 -5.12
C ASN A 181 22.15 -7.30 -4.01
N ASP A 182 21.77 -6.98 -2.78
CA ASP A 182 21.86 -7.87 -1.61
C ASP A 182 20.62 -7.86 -0.70
N GLY A 183 19.69 -6.94 -0.89
CA GLY A 183 18.47 -6.80 -0.09
C GLY A 183 18.61 -5.94 1.15
N GLY A 184 19.75 -5.27 1.35
CA GLY A 184 20.00 -4.42 2.51
C GLY A 184 19.31 -3.06 2.43
N ASP A 185 18.82 -2.55 3.56
CA ASP A 185 18.32 -1.18 3.67
C ASP A 185 19.44 -0.19 4.01
N HIS A 186 19.42 0.96 3.35
CA HIS A 186 20.43 2.01 3.51
C HIS A 186 19.79 3.39 3.38
N TRP A 187 20.48 4.44 3.86
CA TRP A 187 20.10 5.83 3.63
C TRP A 187 21.14 6.53 2.76
N LEU A 188 20.66 7.29 1.77
CA LEU A 188 21.51 8.02 0.81
C LEU A 188 21.02 9.46 0.65
N ASP A 189 21.91 10.33 0.20
CA ASP A 189 21.63 11.77 0.02
C ASP A 189 20.55 11.96 -1.04
N LYS A 190 19.50 12.72 -0.69
CA LYS A 190 18.31 12.93 -1.52
C LYS A 190 18.62 13.57 -2.88
N ILE A 191 19.76 14.24 -3.05
CA ILE A 191 20.16 14.84 -4.33
C ILE A 191 20.76 13.83 -5.33
N ASN A 192 21.14 12.64 -4.86
CA ASN A 192 21.70 11.60 -5.73
C ASN A 192 20.61 10.90 -6.54
N LYS A 193 21.00 10.34 -7.68
CA LYS A 193 20.06 9.71 -8.62
C LYS A 193 20.06 8.19 -8.49
N TYR A 194 18.92 7.64 -8.08
CA TYR A 194 18.70 6.20 -7.93
C TYR A 194 17.34 5.76 -8.47
N TYR A 195 17.13 4.45 -8.57
CA TYR A 195 15.96 3.88 -9.24
C TYR A 195 14.71 3.96 -8.37
N VAL A 196 13.56 3.74 -9.01
CA VAL A 196 12.24 3.80 -8.38
C VAL A 196 11.39 2.68 -8.94
N ARG A 197 10.63 2.02 -8.05
CA ARG A 197 9.56 1.09 -8.42
C ARG A 197 8.29 1.54 -7.74
N CYS A 198 7.35 2.09 -8.51
CA CYS A 198 6.12 2.58 -7.93
C CYS A 198 5.21 1.43 -7.49
N VAL A 199 4.43 1.71 -6.45
CA VAL A 199 3.47 0.79 -5.85
C VAL A 199 2.11 1.46 -5.76
N ARG A 200 1.05 0.68 -5.67
CA ARG A 200 -0.31 1.13 -5.35
C ARG A 200 -1.02 0.11 -4.47
N ALA A 201 -2.14 0.52 -3.88
CA ALA A 201 -3.03 -0.42 -3.20
C ALA A 201 -3.55 -1.47 -4.19
N GLY A 202 -3.48 -2.75 -3.82
CA GLY A 202 -4.16 -3.83 -4.55
C GLY A 202 -5.66 -3.79 -4.28
N ARG A 203 -6.42 -4.29 -5.26
CA ARG A 203 -7.86 -4.54 -5.14
C ARG A 203 -8.09 -6.04 -5.00
#